data_AF-A0A0S7ZBZ8-F1
#
_entry.id   AF-A0A0S7ZBZ8-F1
#
_cell.length_a   1.000
_cell.length_b   1.000
_cell.length_c   1.000
_cell.angle_alpha   90.00
_cell.angle_beta   90.00
_cell.angle_gamma   90.00
#
_symmetry.space_group_name_H-M   'P 1'
#
loop_
_entity.id
_entity.type
_entity.pdbx_description
1 polymer ?
#
loop_
_entity_poly.entity_id
_entity_poly.type
_entity_poly.pdbx_seq_one_letter_code
_entity_poly.pdbx_strand_id
1 'polypeptide(L)'
;QDMHEAFDKRMEELVLRGTESLKQLNMVSDHKTNIQHIENSRPEDLSFLIAATEGFTLEEKQKFLEMTSTRERLEKSIGSLENIIERLRLSQEIKRIFGRKDDYIWHL
;
A
#
# COMPACT_ATOMS: atom_id res chain seq x y z
N GLN A 1 -3.63 -11.90 -23.38
CA GLN A 1 -4.90 -11.16 -23.44
C GLN A 1 -5.77 -11.70 -22.32
N ASP A 2 -6.14 -10.87 -21.35
CA ASP A 2 -6.84 -11.26 -20.12
C ASP A 2 -8.07 -12.11 -20.39
N MET A 3 -7.98 -13.37 -19.98
CA MET A 3 -9.08 -14.31 -19.96
C MET A 3 -9.79 -14.09 -18.63
N HIS A 4 -10.71 -13.11 -18.60
CA HIS A 4 -11.56 -12.70 -17.47
C HIS A 4 -11.38 -13.53 -16.19
N GLU A 5 -10.43 -13.13 -15.34
CA GLU A 5 -10.30 -13.74 -14.02
C GLU A 5 -11.65 -13.67 -13.32
N ALA A 6 -12.14 -14.81 -12.85
CA ALA A 6 -13.44 -14.88 -12.19
C ALA A 6 -13.42 -13.92 -10.98
N PHE A 7 -14.40 -13.02 -10.93
CA PHE A 7 -14.66 -12.19 -9.76
C PHE A 7 -15.35 -13.05 -8.71
N ASP A 8 -14.53 -13.81 -7.99
CA ASP A 8 -14.93 -14.68 -6.90
C ASP A 8 -14.74 -13.99 -5.55
N LYS A 9 -15.20 -14.64 -4.48
CA LYS A 9 -15.07 -14.14 -3.10
C LYS A 9 -13.62 -13.79 -2.75
N ARG A 10 -12.66 -14.55 -3.25
CA ARG A 10 -11.23 -14.30 -2.99
C ARG A 10 -10.77 -13.00 -3.67
N MET A 11 -11.23 -12.73 -4.89
CA MET A 11 -10.96 -11.44 -5.55
C MET A 11 -11.58 -10.28 -4.77
N GLU A 12 -12.82 -10.43 -4.29
CA GLU A 12 -13.49 -9.42 -3.46
C GLU A 12 -12.72 -9.12 -2.16
N GLU A 13 -12.24 -10.15 -1.48
CA GLU A 13 -11.40 -10.02 -0.27
C GLU A 13 -10.09 -9.29 -0.57
N LEU A 14 -9.45 -9.56 -1.71
CA LEU A 14 -8.23 -8.86 -2.13
C LEU A 14 -8.49 -7.40 -2.46
N VAL A 15 -9.60 -7.09 -3.12
CA VAL A 15 -9.99 -5.70 -3.41
C VAL A 15 -10.20 -4.93 -2.12
N LEU A 16 -11.00 -5.47 -1.20
CA LEU A 16 -11.26 -4.84 0.09
C LEU A 16 -9.96 -4.62 0.89
N ARG A 17 -9.11 -5.65 0.96
CA ARG A 17 -7.82 -5.54 1.66
C ARG A 17 -6.93 -4.49 1.02
N GLY A 18 -6.82 -4.47 -0.31
CA GLY A 18 -6.00 -3.51 -1.05
C GLY A 18 -6.47 -2.07 -0.89
N THR A 19 -7.78 -1.82 -0.91
CA THR A 19 -8.32 -0.46 -0.68
C THR A 19 -8.06 0.01 0.74
N GLU A 20 -8.23 -0.85 1.74
CA GLU A 20 -7.92 -0.53 3.14
C GLU A 20 -6.42 -0.29 3.36
N SER A 21 -5.54 -1.09 2.76
CA SER A 21 -4.10 -0.86 2.84
C SER A 21 -3.71 0.50 2.25
N LEU A 22 -4.28 0.91 1.12
CA LEU A 22 -4.00 2.22 0.52
C LEU A 22 -4.53 3.39 1.39
N LYS A 23 -5.72 3.24 2.01
CA LYS A 23 -6.21 4.20 3.00
C LYS A 23 -5.25 4.31 4.19
N GLN A 24 -4.80 3.18 4.72
CA GLN A 24 -3.86 3.15 5.85
C GLN A 24 -2.50 3.77 5.49
N LEU A 25 -1.97 3.49 4.30
CA LEU A 25 -0.76 4.14 3.81
C LEU A 25 -0.94 5.66 3.79
N ASN A 26 -2.05 6.16 3.26
CA ASN A 26 -2.35 7.58 3.25
C ASN A 26 -2.49 8.19 4.66
N MET A 27 -2.71 7.41 5.71
CA MET A 27 -2.69 7.92 7.08
C MET A 27 -1.26 8.07 7.64
N VAL A 28 -0.35 7.17 7.24
CA VAL A 28 1.00 7.06 7.87
C VAL A 28 2.13 7.57 6.98
N SER A 29 1.89 7.78 5.69
CA SER A 29 2.85 8.32 4.74
C SER A 29 2.73 9.84 4.63
N ASP A 30 3.88 10.51 4.48
CA ASP A 30 3.93 11.94 4.14
C ASP A 30 3.47 12.18 2.70
N HIS A 31 3.69 11.20 1.81
CA HIS A 31 3.28 11.23 0.41
C HIS A 31 1.92 10.55 0.26
N LYS A 32 0.91 11.29 -0.18
CA LYS A 32 -0.45 10.77 -0.36
C LYS A 32 -0.62 10.20 -1.76
N THR A 33 -1.03 8.94 -1.82
CA THR A 33 -1.50 8.33 -3.07
C THR A 33 -2.89 8.86 -3.39
N ASN A 34 -3.14 9.25 -4.64
CA ASN A 34 -4.48 9.64 -5.06
C ASN A 34 -5.39 8.42 -5.09
N ILE A 35 -6.25 8.30 -4.08
CA ILE A 35 -7.21 7.20 -3.92
C ILE A 35 -8.65 7.65 -4.21
N GLN A 36 -8.84 8.76 -4.93
CA GLN A 36 -10.17 9.21 -5.32
C GLN A 36 -10.86 8.12 -6.14
N HIS A 37 -12.10 7.80 -5.77
CA HIS A 37 -12.93 6.76 -6.41
C HIS A 37 -12.38 5.33 -6.34
N ILE A 38 -11.42 5.04 -5.45
CA ILE A 38 -10.83 3.70 -5.32
C ILE A 38 -11.86 2.60 -5.04
N GLU A 39 -12.96 2.91 -4.35
CA GLU A 39 -14.02 1.93 -4.03
C GLU A 39 -14.78 1.42 -5.26
N ASN A 40 -14.71 2.16 -6.38
CA ASN A 40 -15.32 1.76 -7.65
C ASN A 40 -14.29 1.28 -8.68
N SER A 41 -13.02 1.14 -8.28
CA SER A 41 -11.95 0.72 -9.20
C SER A 41 -12.08 -0.76 -9.56
N ARG A 42 -11.74 -1.11 -10.80
CA ARG A 42 -11.65 -2.54 -11.17
C ARG A 42 -10.46 -3.15 -10.44
N PRO A 43 -10.47 -4.46 -10.14
CA PRO A 43 -9.35 -5.13 -9.47
C PRO A 43 -8.01 -4.90 -10.17
N GLU A 44 -8.03 -4.88 -11.50
CA GLU A 44 -6.86 -4.61 -12.32
C GLU A 44 -6.31 -3.19 -12.08
N ASP A 45 -7.17 -2.18 -12.13
CA ASP A 45 -6.78 -0.79 -11.90
C ASP A 45 -6.21 -0.62 -10.48
N LEU A 46 -6.87 -1.22 -9.48
CA LEU A 46 -6.39 -1.24 -8.10
C LEU A 46 -5.01 -1.88 -7.98
N SER A 47 -4.78 -3.00 -8.65
CA SER A 47 -3.51 -3.73 -8.59
C SER A 47 -2.34 -2.89 -9.12
N PHE A 48 -2.56 -2.11 -10.17
CA PHE A 48 -1.55 -1.22 -10.73
C PHE A 48 -1.39 0.05 -9.89
N LEU A 49 -2.47 0.58 -9.32
CA LEU A 49 -2.42 1.69 -8.39
C LEU A 49 -1.56 1.33 -7.16
N ILE A 50 -1.77 0.14 -6.59
CA ILE A 50 -0.93 -0.36 -5.49
C ILE A 50 0.52 -0.45 -5.98
N ALA A 51 0.80 -1.16 -7.08
CA ALA A 51 2.17 -1.31 -7.61
C ALA A 51 2.88 0.03 -7.93
N ALA A 52 2.14 1.10 -8.23
CA ALA A 52 2.70 2.42 -8.49
C ALA A 52 3.15 3.16 -7.22
N THR A 53 2.69 2.74 -6.05
CA THR A 53 2.91 3.37 -4.74
C THR A 53 4.38 3.70 -4.48
N GLU A 54 4.62 4.85 -3.87
CA GLU A 54 5.95 5.24 -3.38
C GLU A 54 6.35 4.40 -2.17
N GLY A 55 7.56 3.86 -2.19
CA GLY A 55 8.08 2.95 -1.15
C GLY A 55 8.45 1.57 -1.67
N PHE A 56 7.94 1.17 -2.84
CA PHE A 56 8.46 0.02 -3.58
C PHE A 56 9.76 0.36 -4.31
N THR A 57 10.65 -0.62 -4.34
CA THR A 57 11.87 -0.58 -5.15
C THR A 57 11.53 -0.67 -6.64
N LEU A 58 12.46 -0.24 -7.50
CA LEU A 58 12.28 -0.38 -8.96
C LEU A 58 12.12 -1.84 -9.37
N GLU A 59 12.81 -2.77 -8.71
CA GLU A 59 12.71 -4.20 -8.97
C GLU A 59 11.32 -4.74 -8.63
N GLU A 60 10.76 -4.36 -7.48
CA GLU A 60 9.38 -4.73 -7.11
C GLU A 60 8.36 -4.18 -8.10
N LYS A 61 8.50 -2.90 -8.48
CA LYS A 61 7.60 -2.28 -9.48
C LYS A 61 7.68 -3.02 -10.82
N GLN A 62 8.88 -3.31 -11.30
CA GLN A 62 9.08 -4.06 -12.54
C GLN A 62 8.46 -5.46 -12.45
N LYS A 63 8.71 -6.17 -11.34
CA LYS A 63 8.14 -7.49 -11.09
C LYS A 63 6.61 -7.48 -11.10
N PHE A 64 5.97 -6.46 -10.53
CA PHE A 64 4.51 -6.33 -10.58
C PHE A 64 4.01 -6.02 -11.99
N LEU A 65 4.71 -5.18 -12.76
CA LEU A 65 4.33 -4.86 -14.15
C LEU A 65 4.43 -6.08 -15.08
N GLU A 66 5.36 -7.00 -14.82
CA GLU A 66 5.53 -8.23 -15.58
C GLU A 66 4.48 -9.30 -15.26
N MET A 67 3.74 -9.17 -14.15
CA MET A 67 2.69 -10.11 -13.79
C MET A 67 1.49 -9.95 -14.71
N THR A 68 1.10 -11.05 -15.34
CA THR A 68 -0.09 -11.10 -16.19
C THR A 68 -1.38 -11.38 -15.40
N SER A 69 -1.29 -12.01 -14.23
CA SER A 69 -2.46 -12.27 -13.38
C SER A 69 -2.76 -11.08 -12.48
N THR A 70 -3.99 -10.57 -12.56
CA THR A 70 -4.46 -9.48 -11.71
C THR A 70 -4.53 -9.92 -10.24
N ARG A 71 -5.07 -11.13 -9.99
CA ARG A 71 -5.13 -11.71 -8.64
C ARG A 71 -3.74 -11.84 -8.03
N GLU A 72 -2.79 -12.41 -8.76
CA GLU A 72 -1.41 -12.59 -8.28
C GLU A 72 -0.75 -11.25 -7.98
N ARG A 73 -0.93 -10.27 -8.88
CA ARG A 73 -0.40 -8.91 -8.70
C ARG A 73 -1.00 -8.24 -7.48
N LEU A 74 -2.31 -8.33 -7.26
CA LEU A 74 -2.96 -7.82 -6.04
C LEU A 74 -2.38 -8.50 -4.80
N GLU A 75 -2.39 -9.82 -4.74
CA GLU A 75 -1.96 -10.57 -3.56
C GLU A 75 -0.52 -10.23 -3.14
N LYS A 76 0.40 -10.18 -4.12
CA LYS A 76 1.81 -9.87 -3.85
C LYS A 76 2.04 -8.39 -3.53
N SER A 77 1.42 -7.48 -4.29
CA SER A 77 1.62 -6.05 -4.07
C SER A 77 0.97 -5.56 -2.76
N ILE A 78 -0.16 -6.12 -2.36
CA ILE A 78 -0.79 -5.87 -1.05
C ILE A 78 0.13 -6.33 0.08
N GLY A 79 0.68 -7.55 -0.01
CA GLY A 79 1.61 -8.06 1.00
C GLY A 79 2.84 -7.17 1.18
N SER A 80 3.45 -6.71 0.08
CA SER A 80 4.56 -5.76 0.14
C SER A 80 4.12 -4.39 0.68
N LEU A 81 2.91 -3.91 0.32
CA LEU A 81 2.37 -2.63 0.79
C LEU A 81 2.19 -2.62 2.30
N GLU A 82 1.67 -3.70 2.88
CA GLU A 82 1.49 -3.82 4.33
C GLU A 82 2.81 -3.76 5.08
N ASN A 83 3.86 -4.41 4.57
CA ASN A 83 5.20 -4.30 5.15
C ASN A 83 5.73 -2.85 5.14
N ILE A 84 5.43 -2.08 4.08
CA ILE A 84 5.78 -0.65 4.03
C ILE A 84 5.01 0.12 5.12
N ILE A 85 3.71 -0.11 5.24
CA ILE A 85 2.86 0.54 6.25
C ILE A 85 3.38 0.27 7.66
N GLU A 86 3.72 -0.98 7.97
CA GLU A 86 4.30 -1.35 9.27
C GLU A 86 5.61 -0.61 9.54
N ARG A 87 6.52 -0.58 8.56
CA ARG A 87 7.81 0.14 8.67
C ARG A 87 7.62 1.64 8.92
N LEU A 88 6.64 2.25 8.23
CA LEU A 88 6.31 3.67 8.41
C LEU A 88 5.72 3.94 9.79
N ARG A 89 4.81 3.09 10.27
CA ARG A 89 4.25 3.18 11.64
C ARG A 89 5.34 3.11 12.70
N LEU A 90 6.24 2.12 12.60
CA LEU A 90 7.37 1.99 13.53
C LEU A 90 8.27 3.23 13.49
N SER A 91 8.54 3.76 12.30
CA SER A 91 9.36 4.97 12.14
C SER A 91 8.70 6.19 12.79
N GLN A 92 7.38 6.35 12.64
CA GLN A 92 6.62 7.41 13.32
C GLN A 92 6.61 7.24 14.84
N GLU A 93 6.48 6.01 15.33
CA GLU A 93 6.51 5.75 16.77
C GLU A 93 7.88 6.04 17.38
N ILE A 94 8.97 5.65 16.72
CA ILE A 94 10.34 6.02 17.11
C ILE A 94 10.47 7.54 17.16
N LYS A 95 10.06 8.26 16.10
CA LYS A 95 10.07 9.73 16.09
C LYS A 95 9.25 10.33 17.24
N ARG A 96 8.11 9.75 17.59
CA ARG A 96 7.28 10.21 18.72
C ARG A 96 7.99 10.03 20.07
N ILE A 97 8.67 8.89 20.28
CA ILE A 97 9.41 8.60 21.53
C ILE A 97 10.60 9.54 21.69
N PHE A 98 11.40 9.74 20.63
CA PHE A 98 12.58 10.60 20.68
C PHE A 98 12.25 12.09 20.58
N GLY A 99 11.29 12.49 19.75
CA GLY A 99 10.86 13.90 19.63
C GLY A 99 10.28 14.44 20.93
N ARG A 100 9.53 13.63 21.70
CA ARG A 100 9.12 14.00 23.06
C ARG A 100 10.30 14.27 23.97
N LYS A 101 11.40 13.53 23.81
CA LYS A 101 12.57 13.64 24.69
C LYS A 101 13.36 14.94 24.43
N ASP A 102 13.39 15.41 23.19
CA ASP A 102 14.07 16.66 22.81
C ASP A 102 13.31 17.91 23.28
N ASP A 103 11.97 17.85 23.32
CA ASP A 103 11.13 18.94 23.83
C ASP A 103 11.30 19.20 25.35
N TYR A 104 11.75 18.21 26.13
CA TYR A 104 12.01 18.37 27.57
C TYR A 104 13.40 18.94 27.90
N ILE A 105 14.31 19.04 26.92
CA ILE A 105 15.70 19.47 27.17
C ILE A 105 15.84 21.01 27.06
N TRP A 106 14.92 21.71 26.41
CA TRP A 106 14.95 23.18 26.26
C TRP A 106 14.36 23.96 27.46
N HIS A 107 14.05 23.28 28.57
CA HIS A 107 13.46 23.88 29.77
C HIS A 107 14.29 23.63 31.05
N LEU A 108 15.56 23.27 30.93
CA LEU A 108 16.53 23.15 32.03
C LEU A 108 17.72 24.09 31.77
#